data_AF-A0A916TL29-F1
#
_entry.id   AF-A0A916TL29-F1
#
_cell.length_a   1.000
_cell.length_b   1.000
_cell.length_c   1.000
_cell.angle_alpha   90.00
_cell.angle_beta   90.00
_cell.angle_gamma   90.00
#
_symmetry.space_group_name_H-M   'P 1'
#
loop_
_entity.id
_entity.type
_entity.pdbx_description
1 polymer ?
#
loop_
_entity_poly.entity_id
_entity_poly.type
_entity_poly.pdbx_seq_one_letter_code
_entity_poly.pdbx_strand_id
1 'polypeptide(L)'
;MSRTTIMTVRVSGALSEFVATNVGEDGAAYENVGEYIQDLIRRDKERAEQEAFNRLKAELTHAFAVLEESYQQLTAVEVIARNRA
;
A
#
# COMPACT_ATOMS: atom_id res chain seq x y z
N MET A 1 -9.07 6.04 19.99
CA MET A 1 -7.75 6.66 20.24
C MET A 1 -6.77 6.09 19.24
N SER A 2 -6.01 6.92 18.52
CA SER A 2 -4.95 6.48 17.62
C SER A 2 -3.83 5.85 18.45
N ARG A 3 -3.42 4.61 18.11
CA ARG A 3 -2.33 3.91 18.79
C ARG A 3 -1.00 4.46 18.29
N THR A 4 -0.31 5.24 19.11
CA THR A 4 1.05 5.69 18.82
C THR A 4 2.03 4.57 19.13
N THR A 5 2.96 4.30 18.21
CA THR A 5 4.06 3.36 18.41
C THR A 5 5.37 4.13 18.29
N ILE A 6 6.21 4.05 19.32
CA ILE A 6 7.57 4.59 19.29
C ILE A 6 8.50 3.44 18.88
N MET A 7 9.39 3.72 17.93
CA MET A 7 10.38 2.75 17.45
C MET A 7 11.76 3.42 17.35
N THR A 8 12.81 2.66 17.60
CA THR A 8 14.20 3.08 17.36
C THR A 8 14.69 2.41 16.09
N VAL A 9 15.11 3.21 15.12
CA VAL A 9 15.60 2.72 13.82
C VAL A 9 17.07 3.07 13.69
N ARG A 10 17.89 2.09 13.28
CA ARG A 10 19.29 2.31 12.94
C ARG A 10 19.42 2.53 11.45
N VAL A 11 19.92 3.70 11.06
CA VAL A 11 20.25 4.04 9.68
C VAL A 11 21.77 4.14 9.56
N SER A 12 22.38 3.49 8.58
CA SER A 12 23.84 3.44 8.43
C SER A 12 24.29 3.47 6.98
N GLY A 13 25.58 3.80 6.76
CA GLY A 13 26.18 3.87 5.42
C GLY A 13 25.51 4.94 4.55
N ALA A 14 25.34 4.64 3.26
CA ALA A 14 24.77 5.54 2.27
C ALA A 14 23.39 6.10 2.65
N LEU A 15 22.57 5.34 3.40
CA LEU A 15 21.28 5.82 3.87
C LEU A 15 21.41 6.91 4.93
N SER A 16 22.44 6.84 5.79
CA SER A 16 22.69 7.86 6.80
C SER A 16 23.11 9.18 6.15
N GLU A 17 23.97 9.12 5.14
CA GLU A 17 24.40 10.28 4.36
C GLU A 17 23.21 10.90 3.63
N PHE A 18 22.38 10.07 2.99
CA PHE A 18 21.19 10.54 2.30
C PHE A 18 20.17 11.20 3.22
N VAL A 19 19.93 10.64 4.41
CA VAL A 19 19.07 11.27 5.42
C VAL A 19 19.66 12.63 5.85
N ALA A 20 20.97 12.70 6.09
CA ALA A 20 21.63 13.94 6.48
C ALA A 20 21.53 15.04 5.43
N THR A 21 21.47 14.71 4.13
CA THR A 21 21.24 15.72 3.07
C THR A 21 19.79 16.21 2.97
N ASN A 22 18.84 15.47 3.55
CA ASN A 22 17.41 15.79 3.48
C ASN A 22 16.88 16.42 4.78
N VAL A 23 17.67 16.44 5.86
CA VAL A 23 17.25 16.85 7.21
C VAL A 23 18.21 17.89 7.77
N GLY A 24 17.70 19.03 8.26
CA GLY A 24 18.53 20.10 8.83
C GLY A 24 17.80 21.45 8.98
N GLU A 25 18.47 22.44 9.58
CA GLU A 25 17.87 23.74 9.92
C GLU A 25 17.85 24.73 8.74
N ASP A 26 18.84 24.68 7.84
CA ASP A 26 18.99 25.63 6.73
C ASP A 26 18.72 24.97 5.36
N GLY A 27 17.51 25.16 4.83
CA GLY A 27 17.15 24.79 3.46
C GLY A 27 16.93 23.29 3.20
N ALA A 28 16.97 22.45 4.25
CA ALA A 28 16.60 21.04 4.15
C ALA A 28 15.08 20.85 4.00
N ALA A 29 14.67 19.75 3.38
CA ALA A 29 13.26 19.46 3.12
C ALA A 29 12.47 19.03 4.38
N TYR A 30 13.18 18.58 5.42
CA TYR A 30 12.60 18.08 6.67
C TYR A 30 13.36 18.62 7.87
N GLU A 31 12.65 18.86 8.97
CA GLU A 31 13.22 19.41 10.20
C GLU A 31 13.98 18.34 11.00
N ASN A 32 13.49 17.08 10.96
CA ASN A 32 14.13 15.97 11.67
C ASN A 32 13.95 14.63 10.95
N VAL A 33 14.79 13.66 11.34
CA VAL A 33 14.80 12.30 10.76
C VAL A 33 13.48 11.56 10.99
N GLY A 34 12.82 11.81 12.13
CA GLY A 34 11.53 11.20 12.46
C GLY A 34 10.44 11.62 11.49
N GLU A 35 10.36 12.91 11.17
CA GLU A 35 9.45 13.46 10.17
C GLU A 35 9.73 12.84 8.80
N TYR A 36 11.00 12.78 8.41
CA TYR A 36 11.38 12.19 7.13
C TYR A 36 10.96 10.71 7.02
N ILE A 37 11.23 9.91 8.05
CA ILE A 37 10.84 8.50 8.10
C ILE A 37 9.31 8.35 8.08
N GLN A 38 8.57 9.19 8.83
CA GLN A 38 7.11 9.17 8.83
C GLN A 38 6.54 9.48 7.45
N ASP A 39 7.13 10.43 6.73
CA ASP A 39 6.71 10.75 5.37
C ASP A 39 7.03 9.62 4.38
N LEU A 40 8.21 9.00 4.50
CA LEU A 40 8.56 7.81 3.70
C LEU A 40 7.57 6.66 3.93
N ILE A 41 7.19 6.39 5.17
CA ILE A 41 6.19 5.35 5.51
C ILE A 41 4.82 5.71 4.93
N ARG A 42 4.43 6.99 4.95
CA ARG A 42 3.17 7.45 4.35
C ARG A 42 3.17 7.21 2.85
N ARG A 43 4.22 7.60 2.14
CA ARG A 43 4.37 7.39 0.69
C ARG A 43 4.42 5.90 0.33
N ASP A 44 5.09 5.08 1.14
CA ASP A 44 5.10 3.63 0.96
C ASP A 44 3.70 3.02 1.08
N LYS A 45 2.95 3.41 2.12
CA LYS A 45 1.56 3.01 2.32
C LYS A 45 0.68 3.42 1.13
N GLU A 46 0.76 4.69 0.71
CA GLU A 46 -0.04 5.21 -0.42
C GLU A 46 0.27 4.46 -1.71
N ARG A 47 1.55 4.20 -2.00
CA ARG A 47 1.96 3.40 -3.15
C ARG A 47 1.37 1.98 -3.09
N ALA A 48 1.52 1.30 -1.97
CA ALA A 48 1.02 -0.07 -1.82
C ALA A 48 -0.51 -0.14 -1.97
N GLU A 49 -1.24 0.81 -1.38
CA GLU A 49 -2.70 0.92 -1.52
C GLU A 49 -3.12 1.19 -2.96
N GLN A 50 -2.41 2.09 -3.66
CA GLN A 50 -2.69 2.42 -5.06
C GLN A 50 -2.40 1.24 -5.99
N GLU A 51 -1.32 0.50 -5.76
CA GLU A 51 -0.97 -0.71 -6.52
C GLU A 51 -2.04 -1.80 -6.32
N ALA A 52 -2.46 -2.04 -5.08
CA ALA A 52 -3.52 -2.99 -4.76
C ALA A 52 -4.85 -2.62 -5.42
N PHE A 53 -5.22 -1.33 -5.35
CA PHE A 53 -6.43 -0.82 -5.99
C PHE A 53 -6.37 -0.97 -7.52
N ASN A 54 -5.25 -0.57 -8.15
CA ASN A 54 -5.08 -0.68 -9.59
C ASN A 54 -5.14 -2.12 -10.07
N ARG A 55 -4.53 -3.05 -9.32
CA ARG A 55 -4.60 -4.48 -9.60
C ARG A 55 -6.04 -4.98 -9.57
N LEU A 56 -6.79 -4.69 -8.50
CA LEU A 56 -8.19 -5.11 -8.37
C LEU A 56 -9.06 -4.49 -9.47
N LYS A 57 -8.87 -3.20 -9.76
CA LYS A 57 -9.59 -2.51 -10.83
C LYS A 57 -9.33 -3.17 -12.18
N ALA A 58 -8.07 -3.51 -12.50
CA ALA A 58 -7.72 -4.16 -13.75
C ALA A 58 -8.36 -5.56 -13.85
N GLU A 59 -8.31 -6.34 -12.77
CA GLU A 59 -8.94 -7.67 -12.70
C GLU A 59 -10.45 -7.60 -12.93
N LEU A 60 -11.15 -6.71 -12.22
CA LEU A 60 -12.58 -6.51 -12.39
C LEU A 60 -12.92 -5.98 -13.79
N THR A 61 -12.18 -5.00 -14.29
CA THR A 61 -12.39 -4.46 -15.64
C THR A 61 -12.28 -5.55 -16.69
N HIS A 62 -11.31 -6.45 -16.56
CA HIS A 62 -11.16 -7.59 -17.45
C HIS A 62 -12.32 -8.59 -17.33
N ALA A 63 -12.71 -8.93 -16.10
CA ALA A 63 -13.82 -9.86 -15.83
C ALA A 63 -15.17 -9.34 -16.35
N PHE A 64 -15.43 -8.03 -16.25
CA PHE A 64 -16.68 -7.41 -16.69
C PHE A 64 -16.71 -7.03 -18.18
N ALA A 65 -15.58 -7.10 -18.89
CA ALA A 65 -15.53 -6.82 -20.33
C ALA A 65 -16.15 -7.93 -21.20
N VAL A 66 -16.57 -9.04 -20.59
CA VAL A 66 -17.20 -10.16 -21.30
C VAL A 66 -18.69 -9.87 -21.54
N LEU A 67 -19.24 -10.38 -22.65
CA LEU A 67 -20.66 -10.25 -22.98
C LEU A 67 -21.55 -10.80 -21.87
N GLU A 68 -22.71 -10.18 -21.66
CA GLU A 68 -23.65 -10.63 -20.62
C GLU A 68 -24.10 -12.09 -20.81
N GLU A 69 -24.20 -12.55 -22.05
CA GLU A 69 -24.55 -13.92 -22.42
C GLU A 69 -23.55 -14.97 -21.92
N SER A 70 -22.33 -14.56 -21.55
CA SER A 70 -21.31 -15.44 -20.99
C SER A 70 -21.48 -15.71 -19.48
N TYR A 71 -22.30 -14.90 -18.78
CA TYR A 71 -22.56 -15.13 -17.36
C TYR A 71 -23.50 -16.31 -17.17
N GLN A 72 -23.23 -17.10 -16.14
CA GLN A 72 -24.07 -18.24 -15.74
C GLN A 72 -24.85 -17.88 -14.49
N GLN A 73 -26.12 -18.26 -14.43
CA GLN A 73 -26.89 -18.18 -13.19
C GLN A 73 -26.28 -19.14 -12.17
N LEU A 74 -26.04 -18.64 -10.97
CA LEU A 74 -25.42 -19.41 -9.90
C LEU A 74 -26.05 -19.02 -8.57
N THR A 75 -26.45 -20.01 -7.79
CA THR A 75 -26.99 -19.83 -6.44
C THR A 75 -25.91 -20.03 -5.38
N ALA A 76 -26.10 -19.42 -4.22
CA ALA A 76 -25.20 -19.62 -3.08
C ALA A 76 -25.13 -21.10 -2.65
N VAL A 77 -26.23 -21.86 -2.79
CA VAL A 77 -26.28 -23.28 -2.43
C VAL A 77 -25.36 -24.12 -3.33
N GLU A 78 -25.37 -23.86 -4.64
CA GLU A 78 -24.48 -24.55 -5.60
C GLU A 78 -23.00 -24.25 -5.32
N VAL A 79 -22.66 -23.00 -4.97
CA VAL A 79 -21.29 -22.63 -4.58
C VAL A 79 -20.85 -23.36 -3.31
N ILE A 80 -21.70 -23.40 -2.28
CA ILE A 80 -21.39 -24.07 -1.01
C ILE A 80 -21.21 -25.57 -1.23
N ALA A 81 -22.11 -26.20 -1.99
CA ALA A 81 -22.02 -27.63 -2.30
C ALA A 81 -20.70 -27.99 -3.02
N ARG A 82 -20.25 -27.14 -3.95
CA ARG A 82 -19.00 -27.33 -4.70
C ARG A 82 -17.74 -27.29 -3.82
N ASN A 83 -17.73 -26.53 -2.73
CA ASN A 83 -16.54 -26.30 -1.90
C ASN A 83 -16.51 -27.14 -0.60
N ARG A 84 -17.41 -28.11 -0.43
CA ARG A 84 -17.48 -28.98 0.77
C ARG A 84 -16.60 -30.23 0.72
N ALA A 85 -15.75 -30.38 -0.31
CA ALA A 85 -14.81 -31.48 -0.44
C ALA A 85 -13.58 -31.31 0.46
#